data_AF-A0A1F7BNE2-F1
#
_entry.id   AF-A0A1F7BNE2-F1
#
_cell.length_a   1.000
_cell.length_b   1.000
_cell.length_c   1.000
_cell.angle_alpha   90.00
_cell.angle_beta   90.00
_cell.angle_gamma   90.00
#
_symmetry.space_group_name_H-M   'P 1'
#
loop_
_entity.id
_entity.type
_entity.pdbx_description
1 polymer ?
#
loop_
_entity_poly.entity_id
_entity_poly.type
_entity_poly.pdbx_seq_one_letter_code
_entity_poly.pdbx_strand_id
1 'polypeptide(L)'
;MTDQIEEKPKAWFIPKQKRGVMYKSSRELLAIVFWAYLFIKVFVFDLDNFFFQLYSPDYQWLLHYKFLAIIGMIVLCLIFFGSRQVILWMLYVICYPFFILPFKFALLILKQQSWPLALAVINSLFSFFKSIKYKFIATSALIVSAVLILVRGEEILLWPSMIAMLLLLTITYARSLFFIFRPAAILEIHSEIVSKLSDIGKKSYSLDEEIKNLPTNQLSEKQVEKYVSSLQMAMLFNRGCYFFSKKLQDYQNSKFHFISYIFNLLVTIIGTITIFSFINYGLYKISSEHFIATNPTFFNFFYYSFRQFTFGSIPEIANHSTIATIFAIIEGLFALFTVTILVTLLFSLKSERYSTEIKKVADSIKQQGDTLSIFISQEYKMTPEQALKELERLKAGMLNFIYQLSKNLDD
;
A
#
# COMPACT_ATOMS: atom_id res chain seq x y z
N MET A 1 4.91 34.75 63.57
CA MET A 1 4.44 35.43 62.36
C MET A 1 5.50 35.19 61.30
N THR A 2 5.28 34.19 60.45
CA THR A 2 6.17 33.87 59.34
C THR A 2 5.27 33.42 58.20
N ASP A 3 5.18 34.28 57.19
CA ASP A 3 4.32 34.12 56.03
C ASP A 3 4.63 32.84 55.25
N GLN A 4 3.60 32.04 55.02
CA GLN A 4 3.62 30.98 54.01
C GLN A 4 3.30 31.60 52.65
N ILE A 5 4.30 31.66 51.78
CA ILE A 5 4.11 31.96 50.36
C ILE A 5 3.81 30.63 49.66
N GLU A 6 2.54 30.43 49.30
CA GLU A 6 2.10 29.40 48.35
C GLU A 6 2.68 29.68 46.96
N GLU A 7 3.68 28.90 46.52
CA GLU A 7 4.10 28.86 45.12
C GLU A 7 3.04 28.16 44.27
N LYS A 8 2.30 28.93 43.45
CA LYS A 8 1.45 28.38 42.39
C LYS A 8 2.27 27.60 41.37
N PRO A 9 1.82 26.41 40.92
CA PRO A 9 2.53 25.63 39.92
C PRO A 9 2.54 26.34 38.55
N LYS A 10 3.74 26.59 38.03
CA LYS A 10 4.00 27.17 36.71
C LYS A 10 3.40 26.30 35.59
N ALA A 11 2.39 26.83 34.90
CA ALA A 11 1.55 26.15 33.89
C ALA A 11 2.24 25.73 32.57
N TRP A 12 3.58 25.74 32.46
CA TRP A 12 4.28 25.65 31.18
C TRP A 12 4.97 24.29 30.92
N PHE A 13 4.97 23.37 31.88
CA PHE A 13 5.60 22.05 31.70
C PHE A 13 4.61 21.00 31.19
N ILE A 14 4.29 21.06 29.89
CA ILE A 14 3.72 19.91 29.20
C ILE A 14 4.80 18.82 29.14
N PRO A 15 4.60 17.62 29.73
CA PRO A 15 5.60 16.55 29.75
C PRO A 15 6.00 16.14 28.32
N LYS A 16 7.30 15.86 28.09
CA LYS A 16 7.89 15.54 26.77
C LYS A 16 7.09 14.47 25.99
N GLN A 17 6.49 13.52 26.68
CA GLN A 17 5.67 12.45 26.09
C GLN A 17 4.35 12.97 25.47
N LYS A 18 3.71 13.99 26.09
CA LYS A 18 2.51 14.65 25.54
C LYS A 18 2.85 15.55 24.33
N ARG A 19 4.03 16.19 24.31
CA ARG A 19 4.49 16.97 23.14
C ARG A 19 4.62 16.12 21.87
N GLY A 20 5.15 14.89 21.99
CA GLY A 20 5.27 13.98 20.85
C GLY A 20 3.93 13.54 20.26
N VAL A 21 2.93 13.33 21.12
CA VAL A 21 1.56 12.95 20.69
C VAL A 21 0.85 14.13 20.02
N MET A 22 0.86 15.32 20.65
CA MET A 22 0.25 16.52 20.05
C MET A 22 0.89 16.87 18.69
N TYR A 23 2.21 16.81 18.60
CA TYR A 23 2.93 17.07 17.34
C TYR A 23 2.50 16.13 16.22
N LYS A 24 2.34 14.84 16.53
CA LYS A 24 1.88 13.83 15.58
C LYS A 24 0.44 14.09 15.13
N SER A 25 -0.46 14.38 16.06
CA SER A 25 -1.87 14.67 15.78
C SER A 25 -2.05 15.94 14.95
N SER A 26 -1.33 17.03 15.27
CA SER A 26 -1.41 18.28 14.51
C SER A 26 -0.95 18.11 13.07
N ARG A 27 0.13 17.36 12.84
CA ARG A 27 0.64 17.07 11.50
C ARG A 27 -0.35 16.23 10.68
N GLU A 28 -1.03 15.28 11.32
CA GLU A 28 -2.07 14.47 10.67
C GLU A 28 -3.29 15.30 10.31
N LEU A 29 -3.78 16.14 11.22
CA LEU A 29 -4.88 17.06 10.96
C LEU A 29 -4.57 17.99 9.80
N LEU A 30 -3.37 18.60 9.80
CA LEU A 30 -2.94 19.50 8.73
C LEU A 30 -2.90 18.78 7.37
N ALA A 31 -2.42 17.54 7.32
CA ALA A 31 -2.41 16.77 6.08
C ALA A 31 -3.83 16.46 5.57
N ILE A 32 -4.75 16.07 6.47
CA ILE A 32 -6.15 15.79 6.11
C ILE A 32 -6.83 17.05 5.59
N VAL A 33 -6.70 18.17 6.31
CA VAL A 33 -7.31 19.45 5.93
C VAL A 33 -6.74 19.94 4.59
N PHE A 34 -5.41 19.88 4.40
CA PHE A 34 -4.76 20.28 3.16
C PHE A 34 -5.29 19.49 1.95
N TRP A 35 -5.35 18.16 2.06
CA TRP A 35 -5.83 17.32 0.96
C TRP A 35 -7.34 17.42 0.74
N ALA A 36 -8.14 17.61 1.78
CA ALA A 36 -9.57 17.88 1.66
C ALA A 36 -9.82 19.20 0.91
N TYR A 37 -9.10 20.27 1.27
CA TYR A 37 -9.14 21.55 0.55
C TYR A 37 -8.75 21.39 -0.92
N LEU A 38 -7.64 20.69 -1.20
CA LEU A 38 -7.16 20.47 -2.57
C LEU A 38 -8.18 19.68 -3.39
N PHE A 39 -8.78 18.64 -2.81
CA PHE A 39 -9.82 17.85 -3.46
C PHE A 39 -11.07 18.67 -3.79
N ILE A 40 -11.61 19.43 -2.83
CA ILE A 40 -12.80 20.27 -3.06
C ILE A 40 -12.50 21.31 -4.14
N LYS A 41 -11.34 21.96 -4.07
CA LYS A 41 -10.94 22.99 -5.02
C LYS A 41 -10.77 22.49 -6.45
N VAL A 42 -10.22 21.29 -6.63
CA VAL A 42 -9.97 20.71 -7.96
C VAL A 42 -11.21 20.08 -8.56
N PHE A 43 -12.03 19.39 -7.75
CA PHE A 43 -13.10 18.55 -8.27
C PHE A 43 -14.51 19.12 -8.09
N VAL A 44 -14.75 19.92 -7.06
CA VAL A 44 -16.10 20.34 -6.70
C VAL A 44 -16.34 21.79 -7.14
N PHE A 45 -15.52 22.71 -6.64
CA PHE A 45 -15.80 24.13 -6.76
C PHE A 45 -14.58 24.99 -6.39
N ASP A 46 -14.42 26.14 -7.06
CA ASP A 46 -13.32 27.08 -6.78
C ASP A 46 -13.56 27.86 -5.48
N LEU A 47 -13.25 27.18 -4.37
CA LEU A 47 -13.34 27.69 -3.00
C LEU A 47 -12.70 29.06 -2.83
N ASP A 48 -11.55 29.29 -3.48
CA ASP A 48 -10.80 30.53 -3.37
C ASP A 48 -11.60 31.70 -3.94
N ASN A 49 -12.08 31.56 -5.18
CA ASN A 49 -12.86 32.61 -5.83
C ASN A 49 -14.14 32.91 -5.05
N PHE A 50 -14.80 31.88 -4.54
CA PHE A 50 -16.03 32.06 -3.75
C PHE A 50 -15.81 32.82 -2.45
N PHE A 51 -14.76 32.48 -1.68
CA PHE A 51 -14.45 33.21 -0.45
C PHE A 51 -14.13 34.68 -0.73
N PHE A 52 -13.37 34.98 -1.77
CA PHE A 52 -13.08 36.36 -2.15
C PHE A 52 -14.32 37.09 -2.68
N GLN A 53 -15.19 36.43 -3.46
CA GLN A 53 -16.47 37.01 -3.89
C GLN A 53 -17.41 37.33 -2.73
N LEU A 54 -17.42 36.52 -1.67
CA LEU A 54 -18.34 36.70 -0.55
C LEU A 54 -17.87 37.76 0.44
N TYR A 55 -16.56 37.80 0.76
CA TYR A 55 -16.04 38.64 1.84
C TYR A 55 -15.23 39.85 1.37
N SER A 56 -14.60 39.79 0.20
CA SER A 56 -13.61 40.80 -0.23
C SER A 56 -13.45 40.85 -1.76
N PRO A 57 -14.50 41.25 -2.50
CA PRO A 57 -14.49 41.21 -3.97
C PRO A 57 -13.38 42.04 -4.59
N ASP A 58 -13.08 43.20 -4.01
CA ASP A 58 -12.06 44.15 -4.48
C ASP A 58 -10.64 43.58 -4.44
N TYR A 59 -10.42 42.51 -3.67
CA TYR A 59 -9.11 41.88 -3.47
C TYR A 59 -8.91 40.59 -4.27
N GLN A 60 -9.81 40.26 -5.20
CA GLN A 60 -9.68 39.07 -6.05
C GLN A 60 -8.34 38.99 -6.79
N TRP A 61 -7.73 40.14 -7.12
CA TRP A 61 -6.42 40.19 -7.76
C TRP A 61 -5.33 39.48 -6.96
N LEU A 62 -5.46 39.36 -5.62
CA LEU A 62 -4.52 38.62 -4.77
C LEU A 62 -4.49 37.11 -5.08
N LEU A 63 -5.56 36.55 -5.65
CA LEU A 63 -5.61 35.14 -6.04
C LEU A 63 -4.58 34.79 -7.11
N HIS A 64 -4.21 35.74 -7.97
CA HIS A 64 -3.13 35.55 -8.95
C HIS A 64 -1.77 35.34 -8.26
N TYR A 65 -1.60 35.88 -7.04
CA TYR A 65 -0.37 35.81 -6.26
C TYR A 65 -0.41 34.73 -5.17
N LYS A 66 -1.39 33.82 -5.18
CA LYS A 66 -1.56 32.77 -4.17
C LYS A 66 -0.31 31.91 -3.95
N PHE A 67 0.45 31.63 -5.01
CA PHE A 67 1.70 30.89 -4.90
C PHE A 67 2.79 31.68 -4.15
N LEU A 68 2.87 33.00 -4.33
CA LEU A 68 3.77 33.86 -3.55
C LEU A 68 3.37 33.88 -2.08
N ALA A 69 2.07 33.91 -1.77
CA ALA A 69 1.58 33.83 -0.39
C ALA A 69 1.97 32.48 0.26
N ILE A 70 1.82 31.37 -0.47
CA ILE A 70 2.24 30.04 0.01
C ILE A 70 3.76 29.98 0.23
N ILE A 71 4.56 30.47 -0.73
CA ILE A 71 6.02 30.53 -0.60
C ILE A 71 6.42 31.40 0.59
N GLY A 72 5.79 32.58 0.75
CA GLY A 72 6.02 33.46 1.89
C GLY A 72 5.71 32.77 3.22
N MET A 73 4.60 32.04 3.31
CA MET A 73 4.25 31.26 4.49
C MET A 73 5.26 30.13 4.76
N ILE A 74 5.76 29.45 3.71
CA ILE A 74 6.82 28.44 3.85
C ILE A 74 8.11 29.08 4.36
N VAL A 75 8.51 30.23 3.82
CA VAL A 75 9.71 30.96 4.25
C VAL A 75 9.59 31.39 5.71
N LEU A 76 8.45 31.95 6.11
CA LEU A 76 8.18 32.28 7.52
C LEU A 76 8.29 31.03 8.40
N CYS A 77 7.66 29.91 8.01
CA CYS A 77 7.78 28.65 8.73
C CYS A 77 9.24 28.17 8.82
N LEU A 78 10.03 28.31 7.76
CA LEU A 78 11.45 27.94 7.74
C LEU A 78 12.28 28.78 8.73
N ILE A 79 11.98 30.07 8.85
CA ILE A 79 12.62 30.99 9.80
C ILE A 79 12.28 30.61 11.24
N PHE A 80 11.01 30.32 11.54
CA PHE A 80 10.56 30.05 12.92
C PHE A 80 10.83 28.63 13.43
N PHE A 81 10.70 27.61 12.58
CA PHE A 81 10.73 26.19 13.00
C PHE A 81 11.99 25.43 12.55
N GLY A 82 12.84 26.06 11.74
CA GLY A 82 14.07 25.48 11.20
C GLY A 82 13.86 24.55 10.00
N SER A 83 14.84 24.54 9.09
CA SER A 83 14.74 23.90 7.78
C SER A 83 14.37 22.42 7.83
N ARG A 84 15.01 21.64 8.70
CA ARG A 84 14.80 20.19 8.79
C ARG A 84 13.37 19.81 9.18
N GLN A 85 12.75 20.52 10.13
CA GLN A 85 11.42 20.16 10.60
C GLN A 85 10.34 20.50 9.57
N VAL A 86 10.43 21.69 8.97
CA VAL A 86 9.46 22.14 7.93
C VAL A 86 9.54 21.23 6.71
N ILE A 87 10.74 20.84 6.27
CA ILE A 87 10.90 19.90 5.15
C ILE A 87 10.25 18.55 5.48
N LEU A 88 10.46 18.01 6.68
CA LEU A 88 9.83 16.75 7.09
C LEU A 88 8.29 16.86 7.18
N TRP A 89 7.75 18.02 7.58
CA TRP A 89 6.30 18.26 7.58
C TRP A 89 5.73 18.35 6.18
N MET A 90 6.37 19.11 5.29
CA MET A 90 5.95 19.20 3.89
C MET A 90 6.00 17.83 3.23
N LEU A 91 7.10 17.09 3.41
CA LEU A 91 7.22 15.73 2.89
C LEU A 91 6.13 14.82 3.45
N TYR A 92 5.84 14.89 4.75
CA TYR A 92 4.77 14.11 5.37
C TYR A 92 3.40 14.44 4.76
N VAL A 93 3.07 15.72 4.60
CA VAL A 93 1.78 16.18 4.05
C VAL A 93 1.64 15.75 2.59
N ILE A 94 2.67 15.95 1.78
CA ILE A 94 2.69 15.56 0.36
C ILE A 94 2.56 14.04 0.21
N CYS A 95 3.29 13.27 1.02
CA CYS A 95 3.25 11.80 0.99
C CYS A 95 2.03 11.20 1.71
N TYR A 96 1.18 12.00 2.35
CA TYR A 96 0.13 11.51 3.24
C TYR A 96 -0.86 10.55 2.58
N PRO A 97 -1.57 10.91 1.47
CA PRO A 97 -2.56 10.02 0.86
C PRO A 97 -1.91 8.84 0.12
N PHE A 98 -0.68 9.01 -0.37
CA PHE A 98 -0.04 8.01 -1.24
C PHE A 98 0.74 6.94 -0.49
N PHE A 99 1.39 7.29 0.63
CA PHE A 99 2.26 6.37 1.36
C PHE A 99 1.75 6.13 2.79
N ILE A 100 1.38 7.20 3.50
CA ILE A 100 1.12 7.13 4.93
C ILE A 100 -0.24 6.51 5.22
N LEU A 101 -1.27 6.93 4.48
CA LEU A 101 -2.63 6.41 4.66
C LEU A 101 -2.72 4.92 4.30
N PRO A 102 -2.21 4.44 3.14
CA PRO A 102 -2.18 3.01 2.84
C PRO A 102 -1.35 2.20 3.84
N PHE A 103 -0.20 2.73 4.28
CA PHE A 103 0.64 2.04 5.28
C PHE A 103 -0.05 1.95 6.65
N LYS A 104 -0.71 3.02 7.11
CA LYS A 104 -1.51 2.98 8.34
C LYS A 104 -2.67 2.01 8.24
N PHE A 105 -3.35 1.98 7.09
CA PHE A 105 -4.42 1.01 6.84
C PHE A 105 -3.89 -0.43 6.91
N ALA A 106 -2.74 -0.70 6.29
CA ALA A 106 -2.06 -1.99 6.41
C ALA A 106 -1.70 -2.35 7.86
N LEU A 107 -1.20 -1.38 8.64
CA LEU A 107 -0.90 -1.59 10.07
C LEU A 107 -2.15 -1.82 10.92
N LEU A 108 -3.27 -1.15 10.62
CA LEU A 108 -4.54 -1.37 11.32
C LEU A 108 -5.05 -2.79 11.09
N ILE A 109 -4.94 -3.27 9.86
CA ILE A 109 -5.23 -4.66 9.49
C ILE A 109 -4.34 -5.64 10.26
N LEU A 110 -3.02 -5.39 10.31
CA LEU A 110 -2.09 -6.23 11.06
C LEU A 110 -2.42 -6.28 12.56
N LYS A 111 -2.98 -5.20 13.12
CA LYS A 111 -3.43 -5.16 14.52
C LYS A 111 -4.69 -5.96 14.79
N GLN A 112 -5.49 -6.31 13.78
CA GLN A 112 -6.69 -7.13 13.94
C GLN A 112 -6.37 -8.63 14.20
N GLN A 113 -5.08 -8.99 14.34
CA GLN A 113 -4.59 -10.35 14.60
C GLN A 113 -4.99 -11.42 13.55
N SER A 114 -5.59 -11.01 12.44
CA SER A 114 -5.92 -11.90 11.33
C SER A 114 -4.71 -12.10 10.43
N TRP A 115 -3.90 -13.12 10.75
CA TRP A 115 -2.76 -13.55 9.93
C TRP A 115 -3.09 -13.75 8.44
N PRO A 116 -4.25 -14.29 8.07
CA PRO A 116 -4.64 -14.35 6.67
C PRO A 116 -4.76 -12.98 5.99
N LEU A 117 -5.35 -11.99 6.66
CA LEU A 117 -5.50 -10.65 6.12
C LEU A 117 -4.14 -9.93 6.06
N ALA A 118 -3.28 -10.16 7.05
CA ALA A 118 -1.89 -9.71 7.05
C ALA A 118 -1.13 -10.21 5.82
N LEU A 119 -1.21 -11.51 5.53
CA LEU A 119 -0.57 -12.12 4.36
C LEU A 119 -1.18 -11.59 3.05
N ALA A 120 -2.49 -11.35 3.00
CA ALA A 120 -3.15 -10.73 1.85
C ALA A 120 -2.59 -9.34 1.55
N VAL A 121 -2.44 -8.51 2.59
CA VAL A 121 -1.91 -7.14 2.49
C VAL A 121 -0.43 -7.15 2.12
N ILE A 122 0.38 -7.99 2.78
CA ILE A 122 1.81 -8.13 2.47
C ILE A 122 1.97 -8.54 1.00
N ASN A 123 1.22 -9.54 0.54
CA ASN A 123 1.23 -9.97 -0.85
C ASN A 123 0.82 -8.84 -1.81
N SER A 124 -0.20 -8.06 -1.45
CA SER A 124 -0.62 -6.89 -2.22
C SER A 124 0.50 -5.84 -2.32
N LEU A 125 1.16 -5.50 -1.20
CA LEU A 125 2.30 -4.59 -1.17
C LEU A 125 3.47 -5.09 -2.03
N PHE A 126 3.86 -6.36 -1.87
CA PHE A 126 4.93 -6.95 -2.69
C PHE A 126 4.59 -6.91 -4.19
N SER A 127 3.36 -7.26 -4.56
CA SER A 127 2.90 -7.18 -5.95
C SER A 127 2.94 -5.76 -6.50
N PHE A 128 2.67 -4.76 -5.65
CA PHE A 128 2.78 -3.35 -5.99
C PHE A 128 4.22 -2.96 -6.30
N PHE A 129 5.18 -3.36 -5.47
CA PHE A 129 6.60 -3.05 -5.67
C PHE A 129 7.24 -3.82 -6.83
N LYS A 130 6.85 -5.07 -7.10
CA LYS A 130 7.38 -5.86 -8.24
C LYS A 130 7.16 -5.14 -9.59
N SER A 131 6.08 -4.37 -9.70
CA SER A 131 5.73 -3.64 -10.92
C SER A 131 5.94 -2.12 -10.81
N ILE A 132 6.76 -1.65 -9.86
CA ILE A 132 6.89 -0.20 -9.56
C ILE A 132 7.30 0.61 -10.78
N LYS A 133 8.24 0.13 -11.61
CA LYS A 133 8.69 0.81 -12.83
C LYS A 133 7.54 1.08 -13.78
N TYR A 134 6.76 0.04 -14.09
CA TYR A 134 5.61 0.16 -14.97
C TYR A 134 4.53 1.07 -14.38
N LYS A 135 4.18 0.87 -13.10
CA LYS A 135 3.16 1.70 -12.43
C LYS A 135 3.56 3.16 -12.40
N PHE A 136 4.84 3.45 -12.16
CA PHE A 136 5.37 4.81 -12.17
C PHE A 136 5.28 5.44 -13.57
N ILE A 137 5.72 4.73 -14.61
CA ILE A 137 5.63 5.22 -16.00
C ILE A 137 4.18 5.46 -16.40
N ALA A 138 3.28 4.50 -16.18
CA ALA A 138 1.87 4.60 -16.53
C ALA A 138 1.17 5.74 -15.77
N THR A 139 1.41 5.86 -14.46
CA THR A 139 0.82 6.92 -13.63
C THR A 139 1.35 8.30 -14.06
N SER A 140 2.64 8.41 -14.34
CA SER A 140 3.23 9.67 -14.83
C SER A 140 2.62 10.08 -16.17
N ALA A 141 2.48 9.14 -17.10
CA ALA A 141 1.84 9.39 -18.38
C ALA A 141 0.37 9.81 -18.23
N LEU A 142 -0.39 9.15 -17.35
CA LEU A 142 -1.77 9.54 -17.03
C LEU A 142 -1.85 10.96 -16.45
N ILE A 143 -0.98 11.30 -15.50
CA ILE A 143 -0.93 12.64 -14.89
C ILE A 143 -0.61 13.70 -15.94
N VAL A 144 0.40 13.45 -16.78
CA VAL A 144 0.78 14.38 -17.86
C VAL A 144 -0.40 14.58 -18.83
N SER A 145 -1.03 13.50 -19.30
CA SER A 145 -2.22 13.60 -20.16
C SER A 145 -3.36 14.36 -19.48
N ALA A 146 -3.61 14.10 -18.18
CA ALA A 146 -4.67 14.76 -17.43
C ALA A 146 -4.40 16.26 -17.30
N VAL A 147 -3.16 16.64 -16.99
CA VAL A 147 -2.74 18.04 -16.92
C VAL A 147 -2.87 18.73 -18.28
N LEU A 148 -2.44 18.08 -19.37
CA LEU A 148 -2.59 18.64 -20.73
C LEU A 148 -4.06 18.86 -21.12
N ILE A 149 -4.96 17.95 -20.71
CA ILE A 149 -6.40 18.10 -20.91
C ILE A 149 -7.01 19.19 -20.03
N LEU A 150 -6.58 19.32 -18.77
CA LEU A 150 -7.14 20.31 -17.83
C LEU A 150 -6.65 21.73 -18.10
N VAL A 151 -5.38 21.88 -18.44
CA VAL A 151 -4.81 23.15 -18.87
C VAL A 151 -5.42 23.52 -20.23
N ARG A 152 -5.42 24.82 -20.57
CA ARG A 152 -5.83 25.29 -21.90
C ARG A 152 -4.77 24.84 -22.91
N GLY A 153 -4.85 23.59 -23.34
CA GLY A 153 -4.00 23.01 -24.37
C GLY A 153 -4.48 23.42 -25.76
N GLU A 154 -3.54 23.61 -26.68
CA GLU A 154 -3.86 23.64 -28.10
C GLU A 154 -4.55 22.33 -28.50
N GLU A 155 -5.50 22.40 -29.44
CA GLU A 155 -6.26 21.26 -29.93
C GLU A 155 -5.36 20.07 -30.33
N ILE A 156 -4.19 20.39 -30.89
CA ILE A 156 -3.16 19.46 -31.33
C ILE A 156 -2.65 18.55 -30.18
N LEU A 157 -2.63 19.05 -28.94
CA LEU A 157 -2.14 18.29 -27.78
C LEU A 157 -3.24 17.47 -27.09
N LEU A 158 -4.52 17.80 -27.33
CA LEU A 158 -5.65 17.10 -26.70
C LEU A 158 -5.84 15.69 -27.29
N TRP A 159 -5.79 15.54 -28.62
CA TRP A 159 -5.92 14.24 -29.28
C TRP A 159 -4.89 13.19 -28.81
N PRO A 160 -3.57 13.46 -28.85
CA PRO A 160 -2.56 12.54 -28.33
C PRO A 160 -2.77 12.20 -26.85
N SER A 161 -3.18 13.17 -26.03
CA SER A 161 -3.41 12.97 -24.60
C SER A 161 -4.56 11.99 -24.33
N MET A 162 -5.68 12.13 -25.04
CA MET A 162 -6.82 11.22 -24.95
C MET A 162 -6.47 9.82 -25.45
N ILE A 163 -5.78 9.71 -26.60
CA ILE A 163 -5.34 8.43 -27.16
C ILE A 163 -4.38 7.71 -26.20
N ALA A 164 -3.43 8.43 -25.61
CA ALA A 164 -2.51 7.87 -24.63
C ALA A 164 -3.24 7.33 -23.40
N MET A 165 -4.24 8.05 -22.87
CA MET A 165 -5.07 7.56 -21.77
C MET A 165 -5.84 6.29 -22.14
N LEU A 166 -6.45 6.26 -23.31
CA LEU A 166 -7.20 5.10 -23.80
C LEU A 166 -6.29 3.87 -23.99
N LEU A 167 -5.10 4.07 -24.55
CA LEU A 167 -4.11 2.99 -24.71
C LEU A 167 -3.63 2.46 -23.36
N LEU A 168 -3.33 3.34 -22.40
CA LEU A 168 -2.93 2.93 -21.05
C LEU A 168 -4.03 2.14 -20.33
N LEU A 169 -5.30 2.56 -20.49
CA LEU A 169 -6.45 1.83 -19.97
C LEU A 169 -6.58 0.45 -20.63
N THR A 170 -6.46 0.39 -21.95
CA THR A 170 -6.51 -0.86 -22.72
C THR A 170 -5.43 -1.83 -22.26
N ILE A 171 -4.18 -1.36 -22.10
CA ILE A 171 -3.07 -2.16 -21.58
C ILE A 171 -3.37 -2.64 -20.16
N THR A 172 -3.98 -1.81 -19.31
CA THR A 172 -4.35 -2.17 -17.93
C THR A 172 -5.37 -3.30 -17.90
N TYR A 173 -6.41 -3.25 -18.74
CA TYR A 173 -7.39 -4.34 -18.87
C TYR A 173 -6.78 -5.60 -19.47
N ALA A 174 -5.98 -5.49 -20.54
CA ALA A 174 -5.31 -6.63 -21.16
C ALA A 174 -4.38 -7.36 -20.17
N ARG A 175 -3.62 -6.59 -19.38
CA ARG A 175 -2.79 -7.15 -18.30
C ARG A 175 -3.66 -7.79 -17.22
N SER A 176 -4.74 -7.14 -16.80
CA SER A 176 -5.63 -7.68 -15.78
C SER A 176 -6.22 -9.02 -16.20
N LEU A 177 -6.71 -9.14 -17.44
CA LEU A 177 -7.18 -10.40 -18.02
C LEU A 177 -6.08 -11.46 -18.05
N PHE A 178 -4.89 -11.09 -18.53
CA PHE A 178 -3.76 -12.03 -18.60
C PHE A 178 -3.29 -12.51 -17.22
N PHE A 179 -3.31 -11.65 -16.21
CA PHE A 179 -2.95 -12.00 -14.84
C PHE A 179 -3.99 -12.90 -14.15
N ILE A 180 -5.26 -12.84 -14.53
CA ILE A 180 -6.30 -13.75 -14.02
C ILE A 180 -6.00 -15.20 -14.44
N PHE A 181 -5.42 -15.41 -15.63
CA PHE A 181 -5.09 -16.74 -16.13
C PHE A 181 -3.69 -17.23 -15.72
N ARG A 182 -2.81 -16.37 -15.21
CA ARG A 182 -1.48 -16.78 -14.75
C ARG A 182 -1.52 -17.36 -13.33
N PRO A 183 -0.81 -18.48 -13.06
CA PRO A 183 -0.57 -18.93 -11.68
C PRO A 183 0.04 -17.79 -10.87
N ALA A 184 -0.37 -17.65 -9.61
CA ALA A 184 0.02 -16.53 -8.77
C ALA A 184 1.55 -16.40 -8.71
N ALA A 185 2.06 -15.19 -8.91
CA ALA A 185 3.48 -14.82 -8.77
C ALA A 185 4.10 -15.15 -7.39
N ILE A 186 3.28 -15.63 -6.45
CA ILE A 186 3.65 -16.20 -5.16
C ILE A 186 4.61 -17.39 -5.35
N LEU A 187 4.45 -18.20 -6.40
CA LEU A 187 5.25 -19.42 -6.64
C LEU A 187 6.73 -19.14 -6.91
N GLU A 188 7.04 -18.18 -7.77
CA GLU A 188 8.43 -17.87 -8.16
C GLU A 188 9.22 -17.25 -7.00
N ILE A 189 8.54 -16.44 -6.18
CA ILE A 189 9.20 -15.66 -5.13
C ILE A 189 9.44 -16.53 -3.89
N HIS A 190 8.54 -17.45 -3.57
CA HIS A 190 8.65 -18.24 -2.35
C HIS A 190 9.67 -19.37 -2.49
N SER A 191 9.82 -20.00 -3.66
CA SER A 191 10.87 -21.00 -3.88
C SER A 191 12.28 -20.40 -3.81
N GLU A 192 12.45 -19.18 -4.33
CA GLU A 192 13.74 -18.46 -4.33
C GLU A 192 14.11 -17.89 -2.95
N ILE A 193 13.11 -17.40 -2.20
CA ILE A 193 13.32 -16.93 -0.82
C ILE A 193 13.66 -18.11 0.09
N VAL A 194 12.96 -19.23 -0.07
CA VAL A 194 13.19 -20.44 0.74
C VAL A 194 14.55 -21.07 0.45
N SER A 195 15.00 -21.13 -0.80
CA SER A 195 16.35 -21.63 -1.13
C SER A 195 17.45 -20.71 -0.61
N LYS A 196 17.31 -19.39 -0.77
CA LYS A 196 18.28 -18.41 -0.25
C LYS A 196 18.32 -18.39 1.28
N LEU A 197 17.19 -18.59 1.96
CA LEU A 197 17.12 -18.71 3.42
C LEU A 197 17.85 -19.95 3.93
N SER A 198 17.75 -21.09 3.23
CA SER A 198 18.51 -22.31 3.54
C SER A 198 20.03 -22.04 3.50
N ASP A 199 20.50 -21.38 2.45
CA ASP A 199 21.95 -21.22 2.21
C ASP A 199 22.59 -20.16 3.12
N ILE A 200 21.87 -19.06 3.37
CA ILE A 200 22.30 -18.02 4.33
C ILE A 200 22.18 -18.53 5.78
N GLY A 201 21.14 -19.32 6.05
CA GLY A 201 20.89 -19.94 7.34
C GLY A 201 22.03 -20.86 7.77
N LYS A 202 22.43 -21.82 6.92
CA LYS A 202 23.47 -22.81 7.26
C LYS A 202 24.76 -22.19 7.77
N LYS A 203 25.22 -21.08 7.20
CA LYS A 203 26.42 -20.39 7.69
C LYS A 203 26.25 -19.74 9.06
N SER A 204 25.03 -19.38 9.42
CA SER A 204 24.71 -18.62 10.64
C SER A 204 24.43 -19.52 11.85
N TYR A 205 24.08 -20.79 11.64
CA TYR A 205 23.72 -21.71 12.73
C TYR A 205 24.54 -23.01 12.77
N SER A 206 25.50 -23.21 11.87
CA SER A 206 26.49 -24.29 11.99
C SER A 206 27.48 -24.00 13.12
N LEU A 207 27.92 -25.05 13.80
CA LEU A 207 28.98 -24.96 14.80
C LEU A 207 30.35 -25.08 14.11
N ASP A 208 31.36 -24.43 14.69
CA ASP A 208 32.75 -24.69 14.28
C ASP A 208 33.15 -26.10 14.76
N GLU A 209 34.05 -26.77 14.03
CA GLU A 209 34.56 -28.11 14.36
C GLU A 209 35.11 -28.21 15.80
N GLU A 210 35.63 -27.10 16.34
CA GLU A 210 36.16 -27.00 17.72
C GLU A 210 35.08 -27.12 18.81
N ILE A 211 33.82 -26.80 18.50
CA ILE A 211 32.70 -26.78 19.46
C ILE A 211 31.87 -28.08 19.36
N LYS A 212 31.81 -28.67 18.18
CA LYS A 212 30.91 -29.77 17.79
C LYS A 212 31.10 -31.07 18.60
N ASN A 213 32.29 -31.28 19.17
CA ASN A 213 32.67 -32.50 19.89
C ASN A 213 32.83 -32.31 21.40
N LEU A 214 32.69 -31.10 21.94
CA LEU A 214 32.85 -30.83 23.36
C LEU A 214 31.50 -30.78 24.07
N PRO A 215 31.32 -31.45 25.22
CA PRO A 215 30.13 -31.28 26.04
C PRO A 215 30.04 -29.84 26.54
N THR A 216 28.83 -29.27 26.61
CA THR A 216 28.56 -27.86 26.94
C THR A 216 29.21 -27.37 28.24
N ASN A 217 29.51 -28.30 29.16
CA ASN A 217 30.14 -28.02 30.46
C ASN A 217 31.66 -27.78 30.38
N GLN A 218 32.29 -27.99 29.21
CA GLN A 218 33.73 -27.83 28.97
C GLN A 218 34.04 -26.66 28.01
N LEU A 219 33.03 -25.91 27.58
CA LEU A 219 33.18 -24.78 26.66
C LEU A 219 33.64 -23.53 27.41
N SER A 220 34.53 -22.74 26.79
CA SER A 220 34.84 -21.39 27.26
C SER A 220 33.63 -20.44 27.12
N GLU A 221 33.60 -19.35 27.88
CA GLU A 221 32.46 -18.38 27.83
C GLU A 221 32.14 -17.90 26.41
N LYS A 222 33.16 -17.63 25.59
CA LYS A 222 32.97 -17.23 24.18
C LYS A 222 32.40 -18.36 23.31
N GLN A 223 32.77 -19.61 23.59
CA GLN A 223 32.23 -20.77 22.88
C GLN A 223 30.79 -21.07 23.31
N VAL A 224 30.45 -20.86 24.59
CA VAL A 224 29.07 -20.96 25.09
C VAL A 224 28.18 -19.91 24.42
N GLU A 225 28.64 -18.65 24.33
CA GLU A 225 27.86 -17.59 23.69
C GLU A 225 27.61 -17.88 22.20
N LYS A 226 28.65 -18.34 21.47
CA LYS A 226 28.51 -18.75 20.07
C LYS A 226 27.58 -19.96 19.93
N TYR A 227 27.71 -20.97 20.80
CA TYR A 227 26.83 -22.14 20.82
C TYR A 227 25.37 -21.75 21.03
N VAL A 228 25.09 -20.93 22.04
CA VAL A 228 23.74 -20.43 22.34
C VAL A 228 23.19 -19.63 21.17
N SER A 229 23.97 -18.72 20.58
CA SER A 229 23.54 -17.92 19.44
C SER A 229 23.20 -18.79 18.22
N SER A 230 24.06 -19.75 17.87
CA SER A 230 23.84 -20.65 16.73
C SER A 230 22.63 -21.57 16.95
N LEU A 231 22.49 -22.17 18.15
CA LEU A 231 21.34 -23.01 18.50
C LEU A 231 20.05 -22.20 18.52
N GLN A 232 20.09 -20.97 19.05
CA GLN A 232 18.96 -20.05 19.09
C GLN A 232 18.52 -19.69 17.66
N MET A 233 19.45 -19.40 16.75
CA MET A 233 19.14 -19.14 15.35
C MET A 233 18.58 -20.38 14.64
N ALA A 234 19.15 -21.57 14.86
CA ALA A 234 18.62 -22.82 14.32
C ALA A 234 17.16 -23.05 14.75
N MET A 235 16.89 -22.87 16.04
CA MET A 235 15.54 -23.02 16.61
C MET A 235 14.56 -21.96 16.10
N LEU A 236 15.01 -20.71 15.94
CA LEU A 236 14.20 -19.64 15.35
C LEU A 236 13.79 -19.95 13.92
N PHE A 237 14.73 -20.40 13.08
CA PHE A 237 14.43 -20.79 11.71
C PHE A 237 13.50 -22.01 11.67
N ASN A 238 13.76 -23.03 12.48
CA ASN A 238 12.91 -24.22 12.55
C ASN A 238 11.46 -23.87 12.92
N ARG A 239 11.24 -23.16 14.04
CA ARG A 239 9.90 -22.76 14.48
C ARG A 239 9.27 -21.73 13.54
N GLY A 240 10.08 -20.85 12.95
CA GLY A 240 9.64 -19.92 11.91
C GLY A 240 9.07 -20.63 10.68
N CYS A 241 9.75 -21.67 10.17
CA CYS A 241 9.26 -22.47 9.05
C CYS A 241 7.88 -23.09 9.33
N TYR A 242 7.71 -23.76 10.47
CA TYR A 242 6.41 -24.33 10.83
C TYR A 242 5.34 -23.26 11.00
N PHE A 243 5.67 -22.13 11.63
CA PHE A 243 4.75 -21.02 11.82
C PHE A 243 4.26 -20.45 10.47
N PHE A 244 5.19 -20.13 9.56
CA PHE A 244 4.84 -19.60 8.24
C PHE A 244 4.08 -20.61 7.40
N SER A 245 4.45 -21.89 7.44
CA SER A 245 3.72 -22.96 6.75
C SER A 245 2.27 -23.01 7.22
N LYS A 246 2.03 -23.04 8.53
CA LYS A 246 0.68 -23.03 9.11
C LYS A 246 -0.10 -21.77 8.73
N LYS A 247 0.51 -20.58 8.81
CA LYS A 247 -0.17 -19.33 8.43
C LYS A 247 -0.48 -19.24 6.94
N LEU A 248 0.33 -19.84 6.07
CA LEU A 248 -0.01 -19.96 4.65
C LEU A 248 -1.20 -20.90 4.43
N GLN A 249 -1.30 -22.00 5.18
CA GLN A 249 -2.46 -22.90 5.15
C GLN A 249 -3.73 -22.21 5.69
N ASP A 250 -3.62 -21.44 6.77
CA ASP A 250 -4.73 -20.62 7.28
C ASP A 250 -5.20 -19.60 6.21
N TYR A 251 -4.24 -18.94 5.55
CA TYR A 251 -4.52 -18.00 4.46
C TYR A 251 -5.23 -18.66 3.27
N GLN A 252 -4.80 -19.86 2.88
CA GLN A 252 -5.46 -20.67 1.86
C GLN A 252 -6.93 -20.92 2.20
N ASN A 253 -7.22 -21.35 3.43
CA ASN A 253 -8.57 -21.70 3.88
C ASN A 253 -9.49 -20.47 4.03
N SER A 254 -8.91 -19.32 4.34
CA SER A 254 -9.65 -18.11 4.69
C SER A 254 -10.30 -17.34 3.53
N LYS A 255 -10.00 -17.69 2.27
CA LYS A 255 -10.45 -16.98 1.05
C LYS A 255 -10.06 -15.49 0.97
N PHE A 256 -9.26 -14.96 1.91
CA PHE A 256 -8.88 -13.53 1.97
C PHE A 256 -8.03 -13.06 0.79
N HIS A 257 -7.42 -13.97 0.03
CA HIS A 257 -6.75 -13.65 -1.23
C HIS A 257 -7.64 -12.88 -2.21
N PHE A 258 -8.96 -13.11 -2.14
CA PHE A 258 -9.96 -12.43 -2.96
C PHE A 258 -10.09 -10.94 -2.67
N ILE A 259 -9.89 -10.51 -1.42
CA ILE A 259 -10.03 -9.10 -1.03
C ILE A 259 -9.08 -8.22 -1.85
N SER A 260 -7.84 -8.67 -2.04
CA SER A 260 -6.86 -7.96 -2.86
C SER A 260 -7.30 -7.84 -4.32
N TYR A 261 -8.00 -8.84 -4.87
CA TYR A 261 -8.51 -8.76 -6.22
C TYR A 261 -9.76 -7.88 -6.34
N ILE A 262 -10.71 -7.93 -5.39
CA ILE A 262 -11.84 -6.98 -5.34
C ILE A 262 -11.31 -5.55 -5.28
N PHE A 263 -10.32 -5.29 -4.42
CA PHE A 263 -9.73 -3.97 -4.28
C PHE A 263 -9.14 -3.49 -5.61
N ASN A 264 -8.36 -4.32 -6.29
CA ASN A 264 -7.83 -3.99 -7.62
C ASN A 264 -8.95 -3.74 -8.65
N LEU A 265 -10.04 -4.53 -8.61
CA LEU A 265 -11.19 -4.32 -9.49
C LEU A 265 -11.87 -2.96 -9.25
N LEU A 266 -12.07 -2.58 -7.98
CA LEU A 266 -12.62 -1.28 -7.61
C LEU A 266 -11.72 -0.13 -8.10
N VAL A 267 -10.41 -0.26 -7.94
CA VAL A 267 -9.44 0.71 -8.47
C VAL A 267 -9.54 0.82 -9.99
N THR A 268 -9.68 -0.31 -10.69
CA THR A 268 -9.87 -0.32 -12.15
C THR A 268 -11.18 0.36 -12.54
N ILE A 269 -12.29 0.11 -11.84
CA ILE A 269 -13.58 0.77 -12.09
C ILE A 269 -13.46 2.30 -11.95
N ILE A 270 -12.94 2.76 -10.82
CA ILE A 270 -12.76 4.20 -10.55
C ILE A 270 -11.80 4.80 -11.58
N GLY A 271 -10.72 4.09 -11.93
CA GLY A 271 -9.76 4.49 -12.94
C GLY A 271 -10.38 4.63 -14.33
N THR A 272 -11.19 3.67 -14.76
CA THR A 272 -11.92 3.71 -16.04
C THR A 272 -12.82 4.93 -16.12
N ILE A 273 -13.68 5.11 -15.11
CA ILE A 273 -14.61 6.24 -15.05
C ILE A 273 -13.83 7.55 -15.11
N THR A 274 -12.77 7.68 -14.31
CA THR A 274 -11.92 8.88 -14.28
C THR A 274 -11.26 9.15 -15.64
N ILE A 275 -10.71 8.12 -16.30
CA ILE A 275 -10.07 8.25 -17.61
C ILE A 275 -11.08 8.68 -18.68
N PHE A 276 -12.26 8.06 -18.73
CA PHE A 276 -13.30 8.48 -19.68
C PHE A 276 -13.84 9.88 -19.37
N SER A 277 -13.87 10.29 -18.10
CA SER A 277 -14.20 11.67 -17.73
C SER A 277 -13.24 12.67 -18.37
N PHE A 278 -11.93 12.37 -18.33
CA PHE A 278 -10.91 13.19 -18.98
C PHE A 278 -11.00 13.15 -20.51
N ILE A 279 -11.24 11.98 -21.10
CA ILE A 279 -11.41 11.84 -22.55
C ILE A 279 -12.61 12.65 -23.04
N ASN A 280 -13.79 12.50 -22.40
CA ASN A 280 -15.00 13.21 -22.79
C ASN A 280 -14.87 14.72 -22.56
N TYR A 281 -14.23 15.15 -21.46
CA TYR A 281 -13.94 16.56 -21.22
C TYR A 281 -12.94 17.14 -22.23
N GLY A 282 -11.91 16.38 -22.61
CA GLY A 282 -10.96 16.75 -23.65
C GLY A 282 -11.62 16.90 -25.01
N LEU A 283 -12.55 15.99 -25.35
CA LEU A 283 -13.34 16.06 -26.56
C LEU A 283 -14.24 17.31 -26.58
N TYR A 284 -14.90 17.62 -25.46
CA TYR A 284 -15.68 18.87 -25.32
C TYR A 284 -14.82 20.14 -25.51
N LYS A 285 -13.56 20.12 -25.05
CA LYS A 285 -12.62 21.22 -25.25
C LYS A 285 -12.15 21.39 -26.70
N ILE A 286 -12.10 20.30 -27.48
CA ILE A 286 -11.78 20.35 -28.91
C ILE A 286 -12.93 21.03 -29.67
N SER A 287 -14.15 20.53 -29.47
CA SER A 287 -15.36 21.20 -29.97
C SER A 287 -16.52 20.95 -29.03
N SER A 288 -17.16 22.04 -28.59
CA SER A 288 -18.36 21.96 -27.76
C SER A 288 -19.53 21.30 -28.47
N GLU A 289 -19.54 21.24 -29.81
CA GLU A 289 -20.61 20.63 -30.61
C GLU A 289 -20.69 19.11 -30.47
N HIS A 290 -19.65 18.48 -29.88
CA HIS A 290 -19.65 17.05 -29.63
C HIS A 290 -20.69 16.62 -28.59
N PHE A 291 -21.11 17.54 -27.70
CA PHE A 291 -22.04 17.30 -26.61
C PHE A 291 -23.13 18.38 -26.53
N ILE A 292 -24.34 17.97 -26.20
CA ILE A 292 -25.41 18.88 -25.78
C ILE A 292 -25.26 19.09 -24.28
N ALA A 293 -24.74 20.25 -23.88
CA ALA A 293 -24.50 20.59 -22.48
C ALA A 293 -24.56 22.11 -22.24
N THR A 294 -25.13 22.53 -21.11
CA THR A 294 -25.19 23.94 -20.70
C THR A 294 -24.12 24.21 -19.64
N ASN A 295 -23.04 24.91 -20.00
CA ASN A 295 -21.90 25.25 -19.13
C ASN A 295 -21.37 24.07 -18.28
N PRO A 296 -20.97 22.95 -18.90
CA PRO A 296 -20.56 21.78 -18.15
C PRO A 296 -19.23 22.01 -17.41
N THR A 297 -19.19 21.58 -16.15
CA THR A 297 -17.95 21.46 -15.37
C THR A 297 -17.29 20.11 -15.63
N PHE A 298 -16.01 19.95 -15.27
CA PHE A 298 -15.35 18.64 -15.33
C PHE A 298 -16.11 17.58 -14.51
N PHE A 299 -16.71 17.96 -13.38
CA PHE A 299 -17.50 17.05 -12.56
C PHE A 299 -18.73 16.51 -13.30
N ASN A 300 -19.36 17.31 -14.17
CA ASN A 300 -20.47 16.83 -14.99
C ASN A 300 -20.01 15.72 -15.94
N PHE A 301 -18.79 15.81 -16.48
CA PHE A 301 -18.20 14.72 -17.29
C PHE A 301 -17.85 13.50 -16.45
N PHE A 302 -17.44 13.67 -15.18
CA PHE A 302 -17.27 12.56 -14.25
C PHE A 302 -18.58 11.83 -13.95
N TYR A 303 -19.64 12.59 -13.68
CA TYR A 303 -20.97 12.03 -13.47
C TYR A 303 -21.52 11.35 -14.74
N TYR A 304 -21.31 11.97 -15.91
CA TYR A 304 -21.63 11.39 -17.22
C TYR A 304 -20.95 10.04 -17.42
N SER A 305 -19.62 9.96 -17.26
CA SER A 305 -18.88 8.70 -17.43
C SER A 305 -19.25 7.66 -16.38
N PHE A 306 -19.47 8.06 -15.11
CA PHE A 306 -19.99 7.13 -14.10
C PHE A 306 -21.32 6.52 -14.54
N ARG A 307 -22.24 7.34 -15.04
CA ARG A 307 -23.56 6.89 -15.49
C ARG A 307 -23.46 6.02 -16.73
N GLN A 308 -22.66 6.42 -17.72
CA GLN A 308 -22.39 5.66 -18.94
C GLN A 308 -21.78 4.28 -18.63
N PHE A 309 -20.82 4.21 -17.71
CA PHE A 309 -20.23 2.96 -17.22
C PHE A 309 -21.27 2.03 -16.58
N THR A 310 -22.27 2.60 -15.90
CA THR A 310 -23.42 1.85 -15.33
C THR A 310 -24.58 1.65 -16.31
N PHE A 311 -24.36 1.88 -17.61
CA PHE A 311 -25.38 1.80 -18.68
C PHE A 311 -26.58 2.74 -18.48
N GLY A 312 -26.39 3.85 -17.79
CA GLY A 312 -27.38 4.91 -17.60
C GLY A 312 -27.03 6.18 -18.39
N SER A 313 -27.97 7.12 -18.42
CA SER A 313 -27.78 8.46 -18.99
C SER A 313 -28.02 9.55 -17.95
N ILE A 314 -27.66 10.78 -18.30
CA ILE A 314 -27.93 12.00 -17.54
C ILE A 314 -28.50 13.08 -18.47
N PRO A 315 -29.39 13.96 -17.99
CA PRO A 315 -29.93 15.05 -18.80
C PRO A 315 -28.92 16.18 -19.05
N GLU A 316 -27.91 16.35 -18.20
CA GLU A 316 -26.98 17.49 -18.25
C GLU A 316 -25.96 17.39 -19.41
N ILE A 317 -25.64 16.17 -19.86
CA ILE A 317 -24.71 15.91 -20.95
C ILE A 317 -25.27 14.79 -21.81
N ALA A 318 -25.52 15.09 -23.08
CA ALA A 318 -25.88 14.11 -24.10
C ALA A 318 -24.91 14.13 -25.28
N ASN A 319 -24.67 12.96 -25.88
CA ASN A 319 -23.83 12.83 -27.06
C ASN A 319 -24.56 13.41 -28.28
N HIS A 320 -23.88 14.28 -29.04
CA HIS A 320 -24.42 14.81 -30.29
C HIS A 320 -23.68 14.26 -31.51
N SER A 321 -22.35 14.17 -31.42
CA SER A 321 -21.50 13.75 -32.54
C SER A 321 -21.21 12.25 -32.57
N THR A 322 -20.86 11.74 -33.76
CA THR A 322 -20.43 10.34 -33.95
C THR A 322 -19.23 9.97 -33.08
N ILE A 323 -18.27 10.89 -32.91
CA ILE A 323 -17.05 10.59 -32.15
C ILE A 323 -17.30 10.50 -30.63
N ALA A 324 -18.19 11.35 -30.09
CA ALA A 324 -18.65 11.22 -28.70
C ALA A 324 -19.38 9.88 -28.49
N THR A 325 -20.21 9.48 -29.46
CA THR A 325 -20.88 8.17 -29.44
C THR A 325 -19.89 7.01 -29.49
N ILE A 326 -18.82 7.09 -30.29
CA ILE A 326 -17.76 6.06 -30.32
C ILE A 326 -17.10 5.93 -28.94
N PHE A 327 -16.70 7.02 -28.29
CA PHE A 327 -16.11 6.94 -26.95
C PHE A 327 -17.09 6.37 -25.92
N ALA A 328 -18.37 6.71 -26.00
CA ALA A 328 -19.40 6.15 -25.12
C ALA A 328 -19.62 4.64 -25.32
N ILE A 329 -19.52 4.15 -26.57
CA ILE A 329 -19.55 2.71 -26.88
C ILE A 329 -18.30 2.01 -26.33
N ILE A 330 -17.12 2.61 -26.51
CA ILE A 330 -15.86 2.06 -25.98
C ILE A 330 -15.91 2.01 -24.44
N GLU A 331 -16.44 3.04 -23.78
CA GLU A 331 -16.65 3.04 -22.32
C GLU A 331 -17.58 1.90 -21.88
N GLY A 332 -18.69 1.70 -22.58
CA GLY A 332 -19.59 0.56 -22.36
C GLY A 332 -18.91 -0.80 -22.56
N LEU A 333 -17.99 -0.92 -23.52
CA LEU A 333 -17.19 -2.13 -23.72
C LEU A 333 -16.26 -2.41 -22.52
N PHE A 334 -15.62 -1.38 -21.95
CA PHE A 334 -14.82 -1.53 -20.73
C PHE A 334 -15.67 -1.89 -19.51
N ALA A 335 -16.90 -1.37 -19.42
CA ALA A 335 -17.86 -1.81 -18.40
C ALA A 335 -18.16 -3.31 -18.53
N LEU A 336 -18.42 -3.81 -19.75
CA LEU A 336 -18.61 -5.24 -20.01
C LEU A 336 -17.37 -6.09 -19.67
N PHE A 337 -16.16 -5.62 -20.00
CA PHE A 337 -14.93 -6.30 -19.59
C PHE A 337 -14.77 -6.36 -18.07
N THR A 338 -15.18 -5.31 -17.36
CA THR A 338 -15.18 -5.29 -15.89
C THR A 338 -16.10 -6.36 -15.32
N VAL A 339 -17.31 -6.49 -15.87
CA VAL A 339 -18.26 -7.55 -15.48
C VAL A 339 -17.69 -8.93 -15.77
N THR A 340 -17.07 -9.12 -16.94
CA THR A 340 -16.42 -10.38 -17.31
C THR A 340 -15.30 -10.74 -16.33
N ILE A 341 -14.48 -9.76 -15.94
CA ILE A 341 -13.42 -9.92 -14.94
C ILE A 341 -14.04 -10.34 -13.60
N LEU A 342 -15.08 -9.63 -13.14
CA LEU A 342 -15.77 -9.92 -11.88
C LEU A 342 -16.33 -11.35 -11.85
N VAL A 343 -17.03 -11.76 -12.90
CA VAL A 343 -17.61 -13.10 -13.04
C VAL A 343 -16.50 -14.16 -13.05
N THR A 344 -15.46 -13.96 -13.85
CA THR A 344 -14.31 -14.88 -13.91
C THR A 344 -13.66 -15.05 -12.53
N LEU A 345 -13.52 -13.96 -11.80
CA LEU A 345 -12.96 -13.91 -10.46
C LEU A 345 -13.86 -14.63 -9.43
N LEU A 346 -15.19 -14.51 -9.54
CA LEU A 346 -16.13 -15.30 -8.74
C LEU A 346 -16.05 -16.81 -9.04
N PHE A 347 -15.85 -17.21 -10.30
CA PHE A 347 -15.63 -18.62 -10.64
C PHE A 347 -14.25 -19.12 -10.19
N SER A 348 -13.22 -18.27 -10.26
CA SER A 348 -11.87 -18.58 -9.81
C SER A 348 -11.80 -18.87 -8.30
N LEU A 349 -12.67 -18.24 -7.49
CA LEU A 349 -12.80 -18.55 -6.06
C LEU A 349 -13.11 -20.03 -5.76
N LYS A 350 -13.79 -20.70 -6.70
CA LYS A 350 -14.13 -22.12 -6.57
C LYS A 350 -13.03 -23.03 -7.15
N SER A 351 -11.99 -22.46 -7.76
CA SER A 351 -10.93 -23.22 -8.41
C SER A 351 -9.96 -23.83 -7.39
N GLU A 352 -9.91 -25.15 -7.34
CA GLU A 352 -8.95 -25.92 -6.53
C GLU A 352 -7.48 -25.65 -6.91
N ARG A 353 -7.23 -25.12 -8.10
CA ARG A 353 -5.89 -24.87 -8.61
C ARG A 353 -5.11 -23.89 -7.74
N TYR A 354 -5.72 -22.76 -7.36
CA TYR A 354 -5.06 -21.76 -6.52
C TYR A 354 -4.77 -22.30 -5.12
N SER A 355 -5.72 -23.04 -4.56
CA SER A 355 -5.60 -23.74 -3.29
C SER A 355 -4.41 -24.71 -3.29
N THR A 356 -4.26 -25.48 -4.37
CA THR A 356 -3.16 -26.44 -4.55
C THR A 356 -1.80 -25.76 -4.62
N GLU A 357 -1.69 -24.59 -5.25
CA GLU A 357 -0.42 -23.88 -5.37
C GLU A 357 0.07 -23.28 -4.03
N ILE A 358 -0.82 -22.69 -3.22
CA ILE A 358 -0.43 -22.22 -1.88
C ILE A 358 -0.02 -23.40 -1.00
N LYS A 359 -0.74 -24.53 -1.10
CA LYS A 359 -0.40 -25.75 -0.37
C LYS A 359 1.01 -26.25 -0.70
N LYS A 360 1.38 -26.31 -1.98
CA LYS A 360 2.75 -26.69 -2.40
C LYS A 360 3.83 -25.82 -1.75
N VAL A 361 3.58 -24.50 -1.68
CA VAL A 361 4.51 -23.56 -1.03
C VAL A 361 4.57 -23.82 0.48
N ALA A 362 3.43 -23.98 1.14
CA ALA A 362 3.36 -24.28 2.57
C ALA A 362 4.06 -25.60 2.92
N ASP A 363 3.87 -26.64 2.10
CA ASP A 363 4.51 -27.95 2.25
C ASP A 363 6.03 -27.86 2.04
N SER A 364 6.49 -27.08 1.05
CA SER A 364 7.93 -26.83 0.84
C SER A 364 8.58 -26.12 2.03
N ILE A 365 7.91 -25.11 2.61
CA ILE A 365 8.40 -24.43 3.83
C ILE A 365 8.42 -25.40 5.01
N LYS A 366 7.41 -26.27 5.14
CA LYS A 366 7.36 -27.30 6.20
C LYS A 366 8.53 -28.27 6.07
N GLN A 367 8.81 -28.74 4.86
CA GLN A 367 9.94 -29.65 4.58
C GLN A 367 11.29 -29.04 4.97
N GLN A 368 11.45 -27.72 4.85
CA GLN A 368 12.64 -27.02 5.34
C GLN A 368 12.71 -27.01 6.87
N GLY A 369 11.57 -26.82 7.54
CA GLY A 369 11.46 -27.00 8.99
C GLY A 369 11.90 -28.41 9.41
N ASP A 370 11.40 -29.43 8.72
CA ASP A 370 11.78 -30.84 8.96
C ASP A 370 13.28 -31.07 8.75
N THR A 371 13.85 -30.49 7.69
CA THR A 371 15.29 -30.56 7.40
C THR A 371 16.12 -29.89 8.50
N LEU A 372 15.68 -28.74 9.02
CA LEU A 372 16.34 -28.09 10.16
C LEU A 372 16.20 -28.92 11.46
N SER A 373 15.10 -29.62 11.66
CA SER A 373 14.92 -30.52 12.81
C SER A 373 15.94 -31.67 12.79
N ILE A 374 16.14 -32.26 11.61
CA ILE A 374 17.18 -33.29 11.38
C ILE A 374 18.57 -32.69 11.62
N PHE A 375 18.83 -31.49 11.08
CA PHE A 375 20.10 -30.79 11.30
C PHE A 375 20.38 -30.53 12.79
N ILE A 376 19.41 -30.03 13.55
CA ILE A 376 19.57 -29.80 14.99
C ILE A 376 19.88 -31.11 15.71
N SER A 377 19.17 -32.18 15.35
CA SER A 377 19.37 -33.52 15.92
C SER A 377 20.77 -34.08 15.63
N GLN A 378 21.32 -33.82 14.44
CA GLN A 378 22.64 -34.29 14.03
C GLN A 378 23.78 -33.43 14.59
N GLU A 379 23.66 -32.11 14.47
CA GLU A 379 24.71 -31.14 14.82
C GLU A 379 24.82 -30.94 16.34
N TYR A 380 23.68 -30.87 17.03
CA TYR A 380 23.62 -30.58 18.46
C TYR A 380 23.29 -31.82 19.31
N LYS A 381 23.09 -32.98 18.68
CA LYS A 381 22.79 -34.28 19.33
C LYS A 381 21.57 -34.24 20.27
N MET A 382 20.59 -33.41 19.92
CA MET A 382 19.39 -33.20 20.73
C MET A 382 18.16 -32.97 19.86
N THR A 383 17.00 -33.36 20.35
CA THR A 383 15.72 -33.04 19.72
C THR A 383 15.41 -31.54 19.81
N PRO A 384 14.58 -30.98 18.92
CA PRO A 384 14.16 -29.58 19.02
C PRO A 384 13.51 -29.20 20.37
N GLU A 385 12.83 -30.15 21.02
CA GLU A 385 12.23 -29.97 22.35
C GLU A 385 13.31 -29.87 23.43
N GLN A 386 14.34 -30.71 23.34
CA GLN A 386 15.50 -30.65 24.24
C GLN A 386 16.32 -29.38 24.00
N ALA A 387 16.51 -28.96 22.74
CA ALA A 387 17.16 -27.70 22.39
C ALA A 387 16.46 -26.50 23.02
N LEU A 388 15.14 -26.52 23.09
CA LEU A 388 14.36 -25.44 23.70
C LEU A 388 14.58 -25.35 25.22
N LYS A 389 14.63 -26.50 25.90
CA LYS A 389 14.99 -26.59 27.34
C LYS A 389 16.43 -26.19 27.60
N GLU A 390 17.34 -26.53 26.68
CA GLU A 390 18.75 -26.17 26.79
C GLU A 390 18.96 -24.66 26.62
N LEU A 391 18.27 -24.04 25.66
CA LEU A 391 18.25 -22.58 25.51
C LEU A 391 17.65 -21.88 26.74
N GLU A 392 16.64 -22.47 27.37
CA GLU A 392 16.06 -21.96 28.62
C GLU A 392 17.07 -22.02 29.77
N ARG A 393 17.76 -23.16 29.93
CA ARG A 393 18.84 -23.36 30.91
C ARG A 393 19.95 -22.33 30.72
N LEU A 394 20.32 -22.04 29.47
CA LEU A 394 21.38 -21.11 29.10
C LEU A 394 20.92 -19.65 29.02
N LYS A 395 19.66 -19.34 29.38
CA LYS A 395 19.06 -17.99 29.40
C LYS A 395 19.21 -17.25 28.07
N ALA A 396 18.91 -17.94 26.98
CA ALA A 396 18.97 -17.40 25.63
C ALA A 396 18.06 -16.15 25.46
N GLY A 397 18.58 -15.09 24.84
CA GLY A 397 17.88 -13.80 24.74
C GLY A 397 16.59 -13.81 23.92
N MET A 398 16.46 -14.71 22.94
CA MET A 398 15.27 -14.80 22.06
C MET A 398 14.27 -15.89 22.46
N LEU A 399 14.41 -16.49 23.65
CA LEU A 399 13.56 -17.59 24.13
C LEU A 399 12.06 -17.26 24.06
N ASN A 400 11.66 -16.07 24.51
CA ASN A 400 10.26 -15.62 24.49
C ASN A 400 9.68 -15.59 23.06
N PHE A 401 10.48 -15.20 22.07
CA PHE A 401 10.03 -15.15 20.69
C PHE A 401 9.92 -16.56 20.09
N ILE A 402 10.86 -17.45 20.41
CA ILE A 402 10.79 -18.88 20.03
C ILE A 402 9.52 -19.52 20.62
N TYR A 403 9.23 -19.28 21.90
CA TYR A 403 7.99 -19.76 22.53
C TYR A 403 6.72 -19.23 21.87
N GLN A 404 6.69 -17.95 21.49
CA GLN A 404 5.55 -17.37 20.76
C GLN A 404 5.34 -18.04 19.40
N LEU A 405 6.41 -18.35 18.67
CA LEU A 405 6.31 -19.10 17.41
C LEU A 405 5.79 -20.52 17.65
N SER A 406 6.28 -21.20 18.69
CA SER A 406 5.88 -22.57 19.04
C SER A 406 4.42 -22.66 19.51
N LYS A 407 3.95 -21.73 20.35
CA LYS A 407 2.57 -21.76 20.88
C LYS A 407 1.51 -21.77 19.78
N ASN A 408 1.79 -21.11 18.67
CA ASN A 408 0.88 -21.03 17.52
C ASN A 408 0.87 -22.30 16.65
N LEU A 409 1.67 -23.32 16.96
CA LEU A 409 1.74 -24.57 16.21
C LEU A 409 0.72 -25.60 16.70
N ASP A 410 0.39 -25.60 17.98
CA ASP A 410 -0.47 -26.60 18.63
C ASP A 410 -1.97 -26.23 18.64
N ASP A 411 -2.30 -24.95 18.40
CA ASP A 411 -3.68 -24.43 18.17
C ASP A 411 -3.93 -24.24 16.66
#